data_AF-A0A242PG82-F1
#
_entry.id   AF-A0A242PG82-F1
#
_cell.length_a   1.000
_cell.length_b   1.000
_cell.length_c   1.000
_cell.angle_alpha   90.00
_cell.angle_beta   90.00
_cell.angle_gamma   90.00
#
_symmetry.space_group_name_H-M   'P 1'
#
loop_
_entity.id
_entity.type
_entity.pdbx_description
1 polymer ?
#
loop_
_entity_poly.entity_id
_entity_poly.type
_entity_poly.pdbx_seq_one_letter_code
_entity_poly.pdbx_strand_id
1 'polypeptide(L)'
;MIISASALKGNISKLKTRVLEIDKDDTLICAALEELYGLVERLNQLNVNVLTKKEILIAQEFANRFITKQNKNDLNSERLNNDSLLKNIFMATYIIKVAYQNIVEPVHRTEAELAALSEDINNLIKQKEEYKSLLKKAEALSNLEKSIDKAEDTIVKISEINEEVEGYKEKISELAEYAKSGLIEISADQAESSKIISGIKATKQRADDQIEENLKSEKEIQKKFSDLTVYEQVMKESFSNQQAEIQKIIDDANRASMAGSFKTRVTEITSTLRWLDTITYLVLLSICILLVFFFTVSYSDKGFSITEFLSRIPITLPLIWLAWLTSRKSAYLSRIREDYAYKYSSAMAFEGYKKQVQEISGDLLGKLLEIAVNNLGDNPTRLYNDKVKHTPFDVDTLSDLIKSLPKDKIEELFKLVSNSKKQ
;
A
#
# COMPACT_ATOMS: atom_id res chain seq x y z
N MET A 1 -33.03 35.74 60.22
CA MET A 1 -33.58 36.91 60.95
C MET A 1 -35.05 37.12 60.54
N ILE A 2 -35.89 36.06 60.60
CA ILE A 2 -37.19 35.99 59.87
C ILE A 2 -38.39 36.39 60.76
N ILE A 3 -38.19 36.70 62.05
CA ILE A 3 -39.28 36.87 63.02
C ILE A 3 -39.93 38.28 63.02
N SER A 4 -39.43 39.29 62.28
CA SER A 4 -39.82 40.68 62.59
C SER A 4 -40.83 41.38 61.68
N ALA A 5 -41.35 40.76 60.60
CA ALA A 5 -42.33 41.43 59.72
C ALA A 5 -43.79 41.21 60.18
N SER A 6 -44.17 39.95 60.37
CA SER A 6 -45.52 39.56 60.82
C SER A 6 -45.89 40.11 62.20
N ALA A 7 -44.96 40.06 63.16
CA ALA A 7 -45.16 40.61 64.50
C ALA A 7 -45.36 42.13 64.50
N LEU A 8 -44.68 42.85 63.60
CA LEU A 8 -44.80 44.30 63.46
C LEU A 8 -46.14 44.67 62.81
N LYS A 9 -46.56 43.95 61.76
CA LYS A 9 -47.86 44.11 61.08
C LYS A 9 -49.03 43.92 62.05
N GLY A 10 -48.96 42.90 62.92
CA GLY A 10 -49.95 42.67 63.97
C GLY A 10 -50.07 43.81 64.98
N ASN A 11 -48.95 44.45 65.35
CA ASN A 11 -48.95 45.58 66.28
C ASN A 11 -49.46 46.88 65.61
N ILE A 12 -49.16 47.09 64.33
CA ILE A 12 -49.64 48.25 63.54
C ILE A 12 -51.16 48.17 63.35
N SER A 13 -51.67 46.99 62.99
CA SER A 13 -53.10 46.75 62.84
C SER A 13 -53.87 47.03 64.14
N LYS A 14 -53.38 46.52 65.29
CA LYS A 14 -53.98 46.78 66.61
C LYS A 14 -54.03 48.27 66.97
N LEU A 15 -52.99 49.04 66.64
CA LEU A 15 -52.93 50.49 66.89
C LEU A 15 -53.91 51.26 65.99
N LYS A 16 -54.05 50.86 64.73
CA LYS A 16 -55.03 51.42 63.79
C LYS A 16 -56.47 51.17 64.27
N THR A 17 -56.77 49.96 64.75
CA THR A 17 -58.09 49.63 65.32
C THR A 17 -58.37 50.47 66.56
N ARG A 18 -57.40 50.62 67.47
CA ARG A 18 -57.53 51.48 68.66
C ARG A 18 -57.77 52.96 68.34
N VAL A 19 -57.20 53.49 67.26
CA VAL A 19 -57.45 54.89 66.84
C VAL A 19 -58.84 55.05 66.20
N LEU A 20 -59.34 54.02 65.51
CA LEU A 20 -60.69 54.01 64.94
C LEU A 20 -61.80 53.79 65.98
N GLU A 21 -61.47 53.23 67.15
CA GLU A 21 -62.42 52.98 68.25
C GLU A 21 -62.67 54.19 69.17
N ILE A 22 -61.91 55.28 69.05
CA ILE A 22 -61.95 56.40 70.03
C ILE A 22 -63.10 57.41 69.83
N ASP A 23 -63.97 57.30 68.82
CA ASP A 23 -65.15 58.18 68.72
C ASP A 23 -66.34 57.49 68.03
N LYS A 24 -67.11 56.71 68.80
CA LYS A 24 -68.43 56.16 68.43
C LYS A 24 -69.28 55.86 69.67
N ASP A 25 -69.44 56.84 70.56
CA ASP A 25 -70.37 56.69 71.68
C ASP A 25 -71.77 57.11 71.23
N ASP A 26 -72.48 56.21 70.53
CA ASP A 26 -73.88 56.37 70.07
C ASP A 26 -74.83 56.81 71.21
N THR A 27 -74.47 56.47 72.45
CA THR A 27 -75.10 56.89 73.71
C THR A 27 -75.07 58.40 73.92
N LEU A 28 -73.97 59.07 73.58
CA LEU A 28 -73.76 60.50 73.79
C LEU A 28 -74.59 61.32 72.79
N ILE A 29 -74.79 60.79 71.59
CA ILE A 29 -75.61 61.41 70.54
C ILE A 29 -77.11 61.28 70.88
N CYS A 30 -77.55 60.11 71.36
CA CYS A 30 -78.92 59.91 71.83
C CYS A 30 -79.26 60.83 73.00
N ALA A 31 -78.34 61.00 73.96
CA ALA A 31 -78.52 61.91 75.09
C ALA A 31 -78.64 63.40 74.64
N ALA A 32 -77.80 63.83 73.68
CA ALA A 32 -77.85 65.19 73.14
C ALA A 32 -79.17 65.49 72.38
N LEU A 33 -79.72 64.49 71.69
CA LEU A 33 -81.03 64.58 71.04
C LEU A 33 -82.17 64.67 72.06
N GLU A 34 -82.16 63.87 73.13
CA GLU A 34 -83.14 63.95 74.21
C GLU A 34 -83.12 65.32 74.91
N GLU A 35 -81.92 65.88 75.17
CA GLU A 35 -81.77 67.23 75.74
C GLU A 35 -82.38 68.30 74.81
N LEU A 36 -82.15 68.21 73.50
CA LEU A 36 -82.73 69.11 72.49
C LEU A 36 -84.27 69.03 72.50
N TYR A 37 -84.85 67.83 72.52
CA TYR A 37 -86.31 67.65 72.58
C TYR A 37 -86.91 68.27 73.85
N GLY A 38 -86.28 68.04 75.01
CA GLY A 38 -86.74 68.59 76.28
C GLY A 38 -86.67 70.12 76.34
N LEU A 39 -85.64 70.73 75.74
CA LEU A 39 -85.51 72.20 75.67
C LEU A 39 -86.58 72.84 74.77
N VAL A 40 -86.90 72.23 73.63
CA VAL A 40 -87.93 72.73 72.72
C VAL A 40 -89.33 72.65 73.35
N GLU A 41 -89.62 71.58 74.08
CA GLU A 41 -90.90 71.40 74.77
C GLU A 41 -91.13 72.46 75.84
N ARG A 42 -90.08 72.82 76.60
CA ARG A 42 -90.12 73.92 77.58
C ARG A 42 -90.32 75.28 76.93
N LEU A 43 -89.67 75.54 75.79
CA LEU A 43 -89.85 76.78 75.02
C LEU A 43 -91.29 76.97 74.51
N ASN A 44 -92.00 75.89 74.21
CA ASN A 44 -93.39 75.94 73.74
C ASN A 44 -94.40 76.28 74.85
N GLN A 45 -94.04 76.20 76.13
CA GLN A 45 -94.96 76.40 77.27
C GLN A 45 -94.92 77.81 77.89
N LEU A 46 -94.02 78.70 77.43
CA LEU A 46 -93.86 80.05 77.98
C LEU A 46 -94.95 81.01 77.46
N ASN A 47 -95.61 81.77 78.36
CA ASN A 47 -96.66 82.74 78.03
C ASN A 47 -96.08 84.17 78.01
N VAL A 48 -96.07 84.83 76.84
CA VAL A 48 -95.11 85.91 76.55
C VAL A 48 -95.75 87.14 75.90
N ASN A 49 -95.33 88.34 76.37
CA ASN A 49 -95.71 89.66 75.86
C ASN A 49 -95.25 89.92 74.41
N VAL A 50 -95.86 90.89 73.71
CA VAL A 50 -95.79 91.03 72.24
C VAL A 50 -94.37 91.19 71.66
N LEU A 51 -93.42 91.84 72.35
CA LEU A 51 -92.04 92.02 71.83
C LEU A 51 -91.19 90.74 71.90
N THR A 52 -91.29 89.96 72.98
CA THR A 52 -90.51 88.72 73.20
C THR A 52 -91.04 87.53 72.41
N LYS A 53 -92.25 87.64 71.85
CA LYS A 53 -92.89 86.61 71.01
C LYS A 53 -92.18 86.35 69.68
N LYS A 54 -91.44 87.34 69.14
CA LYS A 54 -90.83 87.26 67.79
C LYS A 54 -89.54 86.44 67.76
N GLU A 55 -88.70 86.56 68.78
CA GLU A 55 -87.45 85.79 68.93
C GLU A 55 -87.74 84.32 69.26
N ILE A 56 -88.76 84.07 70.10
CA ILE A 56 -89.26 82.73 70.41
C ILE A 56 -89.80 82.04 69.16
N LEU A 57 -90.53 82.76 68.30
CA LEU A 57 -91.05 82.19 67.05
C LEU A 57 -89.94 81.74 66.10
N ILE A 58 -88.85 82.51 65.98
CA ILE A 58 -87.70 82.17 65.13
C ILE A 58 -86.96 80.93 65.66
N ALA A 59 -86.72 80.88 66.98
CA ALA A 59 -86.11 79.72 67.61
C ALA A 59 -87.01 78.46 67.49
N GLN A 60 -88.33 78.63 67.65
CA GLN A 60 -89.33 77.57 67.46
C GLN A 60 -89.41 77.09 66.00
N GLU A 61 -89.41 77.99 65.00
CA GLU A 61 -89.40 77.61 63.59
C GLU A 61 -88.13 76.85 63.21
N PHE A 62 -86.97 77.28 63.70
CA PHE A 62 -85.70 76.62 63.40
C PHE A 62 -85.62 75.23 64.05
N ALA A 63 -86.09 75.09 65.30
CA ALA A 63 -86.19 73.81 65.98
C ALA A 63 -87.22 72.85 65.32
N ASN A 64 -88.38 73.37 64.93
CA ASN A 64 -89.45 72.58 64.30
C ASN A 64 -89.10 72.10 62.88
N ARG A 65 -88.13 72.73 62.18
CA ARG A 65 -87.60 72.19 60.92
C ARG A 65 -86.91 70.84 61.07
N PHE A 66 -86.40 70.52 62.26
CA PHE A 66 -85.75 69.24 62.56
C PHE A 66 -86.68 68.28 63.33
N ILE A 67 -87.68 68.83 64.05
CA ILE A 67 -88.71 68.06 64.78
C ILE A 67 -89.93 67.83 63.88
N THR A 68 -89.89 66.76 63.09
CA THR A 68 -91.11 66.12 62.57
C THR A 68 -91.31 64.80 63.32
N LYS A 69 -92.56 64.45 63.63
CA LYS A 69 -92.95 63.26 64.43
C LYS A 69 -92.37 61.93 63.89
N GLN A 70 -91.85 61.91 62.67
CA GLN A 70 -91.18 60.77 62.03
C GLN A 70 -89.72 60.57 62.47
N ASN A 71 -88.99 61.63 62.86
CA ASN A 71 -87.58 61.54 63.26
C ASN A 71 -87.35 61.01 64.68
N LYS A 72 -88.39 60.90 65.51
CA LYS A 72 -88.27 60.36 66.88
C LYS A 72 -87.97 58.86 66.90
N ASN A 73 -88.35 58.14 65.85
CA ASN A 73 -88.33 56.68 65.82
C ASN A 73 -87.47 56.07 64.68
N ASP A 74 -86.73 56.87 63.91
CA ASP A 74 -85.94 56.38 62.76
C ASP A 74 -84.50 56.96 62.72
N LEU A 75 -83.82 56.90 63.88
CA LEU A 75 -82.40 57.20 64.02
C LEU A 75 -81.59 55.89 63.92
N ASN A 76 -81.31 55.46 62.70
CA ASN A 76 -80.38 54.35 62.45
C ASN A 76 -78.93 54.86 62.39
N SER A 77 -77.98 54.05 62.87
CA SER A 77 -76.53 54.32 62.96
C SER A 77 -75.89 54.81 61.66
N GLU A 78 -76.49 54.53 60.51
CA GLU A 78 -76.05 54.98 59.19
C GLU A 78 -76.26 56.48 58.94
N ARG A 79 -77.31 57.10 59.52
CA ARG A 79 -77.55 58.56 59.40
C ARG A 79 -76.72 59.39 60.40
N LEU A 80 -76.28 58.76 61.48
CA LEU A 80 -75.45 59.35 62.55
C LEU A 80 -73.98 59.55 62.14
N ASN A 81 -73.49 58.78 61.15
CA ASN A 81 -72.15 58.94 60.55
C ASN A 81 -71.99 60.17 59.63
N ASN A 82 -73.07 60.93 59.40
CA ASN A 82 -73.00 62.11 58.54
C ASN A 82 -72.55 63.32 59.38
N ASP A 83 -71.25 63.62 59.33
CA ASP A 83 -70.58 64.71 60.07
C ASP A 83 -71.33 66.06 59.96
N SER A 84 -71.97 66.29 58.80
CA SER A 84 -72.88 67.41 58.53
C SER A 84 -74.12 67.42 59.42
N LEU A 85 -74.78 66.28 59.59
CA LEU A 85 -76.02 66.12 60.35
C LEU A 85 -75.75 66.26 61.86
N LEU A 86 -74.66 65.68 62.34
CA LEU A 86 -74.19 65.83 63.72
C LEU A 86 -73.90 67.30 64.05
N LYS A 87 -73.16 67.98 63.18
CA LYS A 87 -72.86 69.41 63.30
C LYS A 87 -74.12 70.28 63.34
N ASN A 88 -75.13 69.96 62.53
CA ASN A 88 -76.40 70.68 62.51
C ASN A 88 -77.22 70.48 63.80
N ILE A 89 -77.23 69.27 64.37
CA ILE A 89 -77.92 68.98 65.66
C ILE A 89 -77.26 69.77 66.78
N PHE A 90 -75.93 69.70 66.91
CA PHE A 90 -75.21 70.47 67.93
C PHE A 90 -75.44 71.98 67.80
N MET A 91 -75.47 72.49 66.57
CA MET A 91 -75.73 73.91 66.31
C MET A 91 -77.16 74.31 66.71
N ALA A 92 -78.16 73.46 66.44
CA ALA A 92 -79.54 73.69 66.87
C ALA A 92 -79.68 73.69 68.40
N THR A 93 -79.07 72.72 69.10
CA THR A 93 -79.06 72.67 70.58
C THR A 93 -78.42 73.92 71.18
N TYR A 94 -77.31 74.37 70.60
CA TYR A 94 -76.62 75.57 71.05
C TYR A 94 -77.49 76.82 70.90
N ILE A 95 -78.11 77.03 69.73
CA ILE A 95 -78.98 78.20 69.47
C ILE A 95 -80.17 78.23 70.43
N ILE A 96 -80.80 77.08 70.67
CA ILE A 96 -81.95 76.93 71.58
C ILE A 96 -81.53 77.25 73.03
N LYS A 97 -80.37 76.74 73.46
CA LYS A 97 -79.83 76.96 74.81
C LYS A 97 -79.50 78.44 75.05
N VAL A 98 -78.92 79.12 74.06
CA VAL A 98 -78.64 80.57 74.09
C VAL A 98 -79.94 81.38 74.12
N ALA A 99 -80.94 81.02 73.31
CA ALA A 99 -82.23 81.71 73.29
C ALA A 99 -83.00 81.55 74.62
N TYR A 100 -83.01 80.35 75.21
CA TYR A 100 -83.61 80.10 76.52
C TYR A 100 -82.92 80.88 77.65
N GLN A 101 -81.57 80.91 77.63
CA GLN A 101 -80.79 81.66 78.62
C GLN A 101 -81.03 83.18 78.55
N ASN A 102 -81.21 83.76 77.37
CA ASN A 102 -81.50 85.18 77.21
C ASN A 102 -82.90 85.60 77.71
N ILE A 103 -83.86 84.67 77.83
CA ILE A 103 -85.26 84.95 78.20
C ILE A 103 -85.49 84.79 79.72
N VAL A 104 -84.87 83.79 80.34
CA VAL A 104 -85.12 83.46 81.76
C VAL A 104 -84.23 84.27 82.71
N GLU A 105 -83.07 84.75 82.25
CA GLU A 105 -82.15 85.56 83.07
C GLU A 105 -81.58 86.75 82.27
N PRO A 106 -81.95 88.02 82.57
CA PRO A 106 -81.25 89.16 82.02
C PRO A 106 -79.91 89.35 82.77
N VAL A 107 -78.83 88.88 82.13
CA VAL A 107 -77.43 89.30 82.28
C VAL A 107 -76.91 89.57 83.70
N HIS A 108 -76.17 88.60 84.27
CA HIS A 108 -74.84 88.77 84.89
C HIS A 108 -74.18 87.39 85.13
N ARG A 109 -73.30 86.92 84.22
CA ARG A 109 -72.46 85.73 84.48
C ARG A 109 -71.27 86.14 85.36
N THR A 110 -71.02 85.43 86.45
CA THR A 110 -69.88 85.66 87.35
C THR A 110 -68.54 85.22 86.74
N GLU A 111 -67.47 85.97 87.01
CA GLU A 111 -66.09 85.80 86.49
C GLU A 111 -65.54 84.36 86.62
N ALA A 112 -66.00 83.61 87.63
CA ALA A 112 -65.59 82.23 87.89
C ALA A 112 -66.05 81.22 86.83
N GLU A 113 -67.21 81.42 86.20
CA GLU A 113 -67.74 80.49 85.19
C GLU A 113 -67.08 80.70 83.82
N LEU A 114 -66.67 81.94 83.51
CA LEU A 114 -65.88 82.27 82.32
C LEU A 114 -64.47 81.65 82.38
N ALA A 115 -63.88 81.57 83.57
CA ALA A 115 -62.60 80.91 83.78
C ALA A 115 -62.68 79.38 83.56
N ALA A 116 -63.72 78.72 84.10
CA ALA A 116 -63.95 77.28 83.91
C ALA A 116 -64.16 76.93 82.43
N LEU A 117 -64.94 77.74 81.70
CA LEU A 117 -65.17 77.50 80.27
C LEU A 117 -63.89 77.69 79.43
N SER A 118 -63.03 78.64 79.80
CA SER A 118 -61.72 78.84 79.16
C SER A 118 -60.79 77.65 79.42
N GLU A 119 -60.83 77.08 80.63
CA GLU A 119 -60.08 75.88 80.98
C GLU A 119 -60.53 74.65 80.17
N ASP A 120 -61.84 74.45 80.01
CA ASP A 120 -62.40 73.39 79.15
C ASP A 120 -62.01 73.55 77.68
N ILE A 121 -62.05 74.79 77.15
CA ILE A 121 -61.62 75.08 75.78
C ILE A 121 -60.12 74.77 75.61
N ASN A 122 -59.28 75.14 76.58
CA ASN A 122 -57.85 74.83 76.55
C ASN A 122 -57.58 73.33 76.61
N ASN A 123 -58.35 72.58 77.40
CA ASN A 123 -58.27 71.13 77.46
C ASN A 123 -58.66 70.47 76.13
N LEU A 124 -59.73 70.96 75.48
CA LEU A 124 -60.14 70.48 74.15
C LEU A 124 -59.10 70.79 73.06
N ILE A 125 -58.46 71.97 73.11
CA ILE A 125 -57.35 72.31 72.20
C ILE A 125 -56.17 71.35 72.41
N LYS A 126 -55.84 71.02 73.66
CA LYS A 126 -54.77 70.07 74.00
C LYS A 126 -55.08 68.67 73.46
N GLN A 127 -56.30 68.18 73.65
CA GLN A 127 -56.73 66.90 73.09
C GLN A 127 -56.65 66.88 71.56
N LYS A 128 -57.10 67.95 70.88
CA LYS A 128 -57.01 68.07 69.42
C LYS A 128 -55.57 67.97 68.90
N GLU A 129 -54.61 68.61 69.58
CA GLU A 129 -53.19 68.49 69.19
C GLU A 129 -52.63 67.08 69.45
N GLU A 130 -53.04 66.42 70.54
CA GLU A 130 -52.71 65.00 70.76
C GLU A 130 -53.27 64.11 69.64
N TYR A 131 -54.53 64.29 69.24
CA TYR A 131 -55.14 63.55 68.12
C TYR A 131 -54.40 63.77 66.80
N LYS A 132 -54.02 65.02 66.49
CA LYS A 132 -53.24 65.36 65.29
C LYS A 132 -51.88 64.67 65.30
N SER A 133 -51.26 64.54 66.48
CA SER A 133 -50.00 63.82 66.64
C SER A 133 -50.15 62.30 66.41
N LEU A 134 -51.26 61.71 66.86
CA LEU A 134 -51.57 60.29 66.67
C LEU A 134 -51.86 59.97 65.20
N LEU A 135 -52.57 60.86 64.49
CA LEU A 135 -52.86 60.69 63.06
C LEU A 135 -51.56 60.65 62.23
N LYS A 136 -50.62 61.55 62.50
CA LYS A 136 -49.29 61.53 61.84
C LYS A 136 -48.53 60.23 62.10
N LYS A 137 -48.61 59.68 63.32
CA LYS A 137 -48.00 58.37 63.64
C LYS A 137 -48.68 57.25 62.86
N ALA A 138 -50.00 57.26 62.72
CA ALA A 138 -50.74 56.27 61.95
C ALA A 138 -50.39 56.31 60.44
N GLU A 139 -50.22 57.50 59.87
CA GLU A 139 -49.75 57.67 58.49
C GLU A 139 -48.33 57.13 58.28
N ALA A 140 -47.42 57.41 59.22
CA ALA A 140 -46.07 56.86 59.18
C ALA A 140 -46.05 55.32 59.25
N LEU A 141 -46.93 54.72 60.07
CA LEU A 141 -47.09 53.27 60.16
C LEU A 141 -47.63 52.65 58.87
N SER A 142 -48.58 53.31 58.20
CA SER A 142 -49.11 52.87 56.90
C SER A 142 -48.03 52.84 55.81
N ASN A 143 -47.13 53.83 55.80
CA ASN A 143 -46.00 53.85 54.86
C ASN A 143 -44.94 52.77 55.19
N LEU A 144 -44.77 52.46 56.48
CA LEU A 144 -43.91 51.36 56.92
C LEU A 144 -44.48 50.01 56.45
N GLU A 145 -45.78 49.79 56.57
CA GLU A 145 -46.46 48.56 56.12
C GLU A 145 -46.25 48.33 54.62
N LYS A 146 -46.43 49.36 53.78
CA LYS A 146 -46.14 49.29 52.34
C LYS A 146 -44.67 48.96 52.04
N SER A 147 -43.74 49.39 52.88
CA SER A 147 -42.31 49.09 52.71
C SER A 147 -41.98 47.66 53.14
N ILE A 148 -42.69 47.13 54.14
CA ILE A 148 -42.59 45.73 54.58
C ILE A 148 -43.11 44.80 53.49
N ASP A 149 -44.27 45.07 52.89
CA ASP A 149 -44.82 44.25 51.82
C ASP A 149 -43.84 44.17 50.62
N LYS A 150 -43.20 45.31 50.26
CA LYS A 150 -42.14 45.33 49.23
C LYS A 150 -40.91 44.50 49.62
N ALA A 151 -40.54 44.50 50.91
CA ALA A 151 -39.42 43.70 51.39
C ALA A 151 -39.75 42.20 51.36
N GLU A 152 -40.98 41.81 51.70
CA GLU A 152 -41.47 40.42 51.60
C GLU A 152 -41.44 39.93 50.14
N ASP A 153 -41.96 40.71 49.19
CA ASP A 153 -41.87 40.39 47.76
C ASP A 153 -40.43 40.20 47.27
N THR A 154 -39.50 41.02 47.79
CA THR A 154 -38.09 40.93 47.42
C THR A 154 -37.44 39.66 47.99
N ILE A 155 -37.82 39.26 49.21
CA ILE A 155 -37.35 38.01 49.83
C ILE A 155 -37.79 36.79 49.01
N VAL A 156 -39.05 36.78 48.53
CA VAL A 156 -39.54 35.69 47.67
C VAL A 156 -38.72 35.57 46.39
N LYS A 157 -38.45 36.69 45.70
CA LYS A 157 -37.61 36.70 44.50
C LYS A 157 -36.18 36.22 44.78
N ILE A 158 -35.61 36.59 45.93
CA ILE A 158 -34.27 36.12 46.33
C ILE A 158 -34.28 34.60 46.55
N SER A 159 -35.33 34.04 47.16
CA SER A 159 -35.42 32.58 47.34
C SER A 159 -35.51 31.82 46.01
N GLU A 160 -36.29 32.33 45.05
CA GLU A 160 -36.40 31.73 43.71
C GLU A 160 -35.05 31.73 42.99
N ILE A 161 -34.33 32.87 43.00
CA ILE A 161 -32.98 32.97 42.43
C ILE A 161 -32.02 31.99 43.12
N ASN A 162 -32.13 31.82 44.44
CA ASN A 162 -31.24 30.92 45.17
C ASN A 162 -31.48 29.45 44.82
N GLU A 163 -32.72 29.04 44.57
CA GLU A 163 -33.03 27.70 44.04
C GLU A 163 -32.45 27.49 42.64
N GLU A 164 -32.58 28.48 41.76
CA GLU A 164 -31.97 28.41 40.42
C GLU A 164 -30.44 28.29 40.49
N VAL A 165 -29.79 29.08 41.37
CA VAL A 165 -28.33 29.06 41.57
C VAL A 165 -27.85 27.68 42.03
N GLU A 166 -28.55 27.04 42.97
CA GLU A 166 -28.16 25.67 43.37
C GLU A 166 -28.40 24.64 42.28
N GLY A 167 -29.46 24.78 41.48
CA GLY A 167 -29.66 23.95 40.29
C GLY A 167 -28.53 24.12 39.25
N TYR A 168 -28.01 25.33 39.06
CA TYR A 168 -26.85 25.56 38.18
C TYR A 168 -25.56 24.97 38.75
N LYS A 169 -25.35 25.04 40.07
CA LYS A 169 -24.16 24.50 40.72
C LYS A 169 -24.08 22.98 40.61
N GLU A 170 -25.20 22.27 40.76
CA GLU A 170 -25.26 20.83 40.51
C GLU A 170 -24.87 20.50 39.06
N LYS A 171 -25.48 21.18 38.07
CA LYS A 171 -25.15 20.98 36.65
C LYS A 171 -23.67 21.26 36.34
N ILE A 172 -23.09 22.30 36.94
CA ILE A 172 -21.66 22.61 36.78
C ILE A 172 -20.79 21.50 37.37
N SER A 173 -21.18 20.94 38.53
CA SER A 173 -20.47 19.84 39.16
C SER A 173 -20.49 18.58 38.29
N GLU A 174 -21.65 18.22 37.72
CA GLU A 174 -21.77 17.08 36.80
C GLU A 174 -20.92 17.27 35.54
N LEU A 175 -20.96 18.46 34.93
CA LEU A 175 -20.13 18.78 33.77
C LEU A 175 -18.64 18.74 34.10
N ALA A 176 -18.24 19.17 35.30
CA ALA A 176 -16.85 19.11 35.73
C ALA A 176 -16.36 17.66 35.93
N GLU A 177 -17.19 16.77 36.48
CA GLU A 177 -16.87 15.34 36.55
C GLU A 177 -16.76 14.70 35.17
N TYR A 178 -17.71 14.98 34.26
CA TYR A 178 -17.68 14.48 32.89
C TYR A 178 -16.44 14.97 32.12
N ALA A 179 -16.07 16.25 32.28
CA ALA A 179 -14.84 16.79 31.68
C ALA A 179 -13.59 16.10 32.23
N LYS A 180 -13.59 15.77 33.53
CA LYS A 180 -12.47 15.08 34.18
C LYS A 180 -12.33 13.64 33.70
N SER A 181 -13.43 12.90 33.55
CA SER A 181 -13.38 11.54 32.99
C SER A 181 -12.92 11.55 31.54
N GLY A 182 -13.43 12.46 30.71
CA GLY A 182 -13.00 12.61 29.32
C GLY A 182 -11.50 12.92 29.18
N LEU A 183 -10.94 13.74 30.08
CA LEU A 183 -9.49 14.01 30.11
C LEU A 183 -8.66 12.77 30.43
N ILE A 184 -9.15 11.89 31.31
CA ILE A 184 -8.47 10.63 31.66
C ILE A 184 -8.47 9.70 30.44
N GLU A 185 -9.60 9.53 29.76
CA GLU A 185 -9.71 8.71 28.55
C GLU A 185 -8.80 9.21 27.43
N ILE A 186 -8.83 10.51 27.12
CA ILE A 186 -7.96 11.10 26.09
C ILE A 186 -6.48 10.87 26.42
N SER A 187 -6.09 10.98 27.70
CA SER A 187 -4.72 10.74 28.13
C SER A 187 -4.29 9.28 27.96
N ALA A 188 -5.21 8.33 28.18
CA ALA A 188 -4.98 6.91 27.97
C ALA A 188 -4.84 6.59 26.48
N ASP A 189 -5.74 7.11 25.64
CA ASP A 189 -5.68 6.96 24.17
C ASP A 189 -4.39 7.54 23.61
N GLN A 190 -3.95 8.69 24.13
CA GLN A 190 -2.70 9.33 23.70
C GLN A 190 -1.48 8.48 24.06
N ALA A 191 -1.47 7.86 25.24
CA ALA A 191 -0.42 6.92 25.65
C ALA A 191 -0.41 5.67 24.76
N GLU A 192 -1.57 5.09 24.45
CA GLU A 192 -1.67 3.92 23.57
C GLU A 192 -1.24 4.25 22.13
N SER A 193 -1.71 5.38 21.59
CA SER A 193 -1.31 5.87 20.26
C SER A 193 0.21 6.07 20.17
N SER A 194 0.84 6.62 21.20
CA SER A 194 2.31 6.76 21.23
C SER A 194 3.05 5.42 21.18
N LYS A 195 2.50 4.39 21.84
CA LYS A 195 3.02 3.02 21.81
C LYS A 195 2.86 2.40 20.43
N ILE A 196 1.71 2.59 19.78
CA ILE A 196 1.47 2.14 18.40
C ILE A 196 2.45 2.81 17.44
N ILE A 197 2.62 4.13 17.52
CA ILE A 197 3.54 4.89 16.65
C ILE A 197 4.98 4.40 16.80
N SER A 198 5.45 4.17 18.03
CA SER A 198 6.79 3.61 18.26
C SER A 198 6.94 2.19 17.70
N GLY A 199 5.91 1.34 17.83
CA GLY A 199 5.87 0.01 17.24
C GLY A 199 5.91 0.03 15.70
N ILE A 200 5.15 0.92 15.07
CA ILE A 200 5.17 1.14 13.62
C ILE A 200 6.56 1.61 13.17
N LYS A 201 7.18 2.54 13.89
CA LYS A 201 8.53 3.04 13.55
C LYS A 201 9.58 1.94 13.61
N ALA A 202 9.54 1.09 14.65
CA ALA A 202 10.45 -0.05 14.78
C ALA A 202 10.22 -1.10 13.69
N THR A 203 8.96 -1.36 13.34
CA THR A 203 8.60 -2.31 12.27
C THR A 203 9.07 -1.79 10.91
N LYS A 204 8.86 -0.50 10.63
CA LYS A 204 9.35 0.15 9.40
C LYS A 204 10.86 0.03 9.28
N GLN A 205 11.60 0.32 10.35
CA GLN A 205 13.06 0.21 10.33
C GLN A 205 13.53 -1.22 10.02
N ARG A 206 12.93 -2.24 10.64
CA ARG A 206 13.25 -3.65 10.32
C ARG A 206 12.94 -4.00 8.86
N ALA A 207 11.84 -3.48 8.32
CA ALA A 207 11.48 -3.69 6.92
C ALA A 207 12.49 -3.01 5.98
N ASP A 208 12.91 -1.78 6.27
CA ASP A 208 13.93 -1.05 5.51
C ASP A 208 15.27 -1.82 5.54
N ASP A 209 15.70 -2.31 6.71
CA ASP A 209 16.93 -3.12 6.86
C ASP A 209 16.86 -4.43 6.03
N GLN A 210 15.72 -5.13 6.07
CA GLN A 210 15.49 -6.35 5.26
C GLN A 210 15.47 -6.06 3.76
N ILE A 211 14.90 -4.94 3.33
CA ILE A 211 14.92 -4.52 1.93
C ILE A 211 16.35 -4.29 1.48
N GLU A 212 17.19 -3.64 2.29
CA GLU A 212 18.59 -3.40 1.95
C GLU A 212 19.39 -4.71 1.83
N GLU A 213 19.18 -5.66 2.76
CA GLU A 213 19.80 -6.98 2.70
C GLU A 213 19.36 -7.76 1.45
N ASN A 214 18.06 -7.77 1.15
CA ASN A 214 17.52 -8.43 -0.04
C ASN A 214 18.10 -7.83 -1.33
N LEU A 215 18.22 -6.51 -1.44
CA LEU A 215 18.84 -5.84 -2.59
C LEU A 215 20.33 -6.21 -2.77
N LYS A 216 21.07 -6.42 -1.68
CA LYS A 216 22.45 -6.91 -1.74
C LYS A 216 22.48 -8.36 -2.26
N SER A 217 21.63 -9.21 -1.72
CA SER A 217 21.54 -10.62 -2.15
C SER A 217 21.13 -10.75 -3.62
N GLU A 218 20.20 -9.92 -4.09
CA GLU A 218 19.74 -9.92 -5.48
C GLU A 218 20.87 -9.55 -6.44
N LYS A 219 21.67 -8.52 -6.11
CA LYS A 219 22.85 -8.13 -6.89
C LYS A 219 23.89 -9.25 -6.96
N GLU A 220 24.12 -9.97 -5.87
CA GLU A 220 25.04 -11.12 -5.87
C GLU A 220 24.51 -12.28 -6.72
N ILE A 221 23.21 -12.56 -6.65
CA ILE A 221 22.56 -13.59 -7.46
C ILE A 221 22.64 -13.23 -8.95
N GLN A 222 22.35 -11.97 -9.32
CA GLN A 222 22.46 -11.50 -10.70
C GLN A 222 23.88 -11.64 -11.24
N LYS A 223 24.90 -11.29 -10.44
CA LYS A 223 26.31 -11.46 -10.83
C LYS A 223 26.67 -12.94 -11.03
N LYS A 224 26.25 -13.82 -10.12
CA LYS A 224 26.47 -15.27 -10.29
C LYS A 224 25.78 -15.80 -11.55
N PHE A 225 24.57 -15.32 -11.85
CA PHE A 225 23.82 -15.72 -13.04
C PHE A 225 24.49 -15.25 -14.33
N SER A 226 25.03 -14.02 -14.36
CA SER A 226 25.81 -13.53 -15.51
C SER A 226 27.08 -14.35 -15.71
N ASP A 227 27.81 -14.65 -14.64
CA ASP A 227 29.04 -15.46 -14.69
C ASP A 227 28.74 -16.88 -15.20
N LEU A 228 27.62 -17.47 -14.75
CA LEU A 228 27.17 -18.79 -15.19
C LEU A 228 26.81 -18.80 -16.68
N THR A 229 26.17 -17.75 -17.18
CA THR A 229 25.80 -17.61 -18.60
C THR A 229 27.04 -17.52 -19.49
N VAL A 230 28.04 -16.73 -19.07
CA VAL A 230 29.34 -16.66 -19.77
C VAL A 230 30.03 -18.03 -19.76
N TYR A 231 30.04 -18.71 -18.61
CA TYR A 231 30.63 -20.04 -18.50
C TYR A 231 29.94 -21.06 -19.42
N GLU A 232 28.61 -21.08 -19.47
CA GLU A 232 27.85 -21.96 -20.36
C GLU A 232 28.19 -21.70 -21.83
N GLN A 233 28.30 -20.43 -22.22
CA GLN A 233 28.66 -20.06 -23.59
C GLN A 233 30.08 -20.53 -23.96
N VAL A 234 31.05 -20.30 -23.08
CA VAL A 234 32.44 -20.76 -23.26
C VAL A 234 32.51 -22.28 -23.36
N MET A 235 31.76 -23.00 -22.51
CA MET A 235 31.71 -24.46 -22.56
C MET A 235 31.11 -24.97 -23.86
N LYS A 236 30.00 -24.38 -24.34
CA LYS A 236 29.40 -24.74 -25.63
C LYS A 236 30.36 -24.53 -26.80
N GLU A 237 31.06 -23.39 -26.82
CA GLU A 237 32.05 -23.09 -27.85
C GLU A 237 33.23 -24.08 -27.81
N SER A 238 33.75 -24.37 -26.60
CA SER A 238 34.82 -25.35 -26.41
C SER A 238 34.41 -26.75 -26.87
N PHE A 239 33.22 -27.23 -26.49
CA PHE A 239 32.70 -28.52 -26.94
C PHE A 239 32.52 -28.58 -28.45
N SER A 240 31.98 -27.52 -29.06
CA SER A 240 31.83 -27.43 -30.52
C SER A 240 33.19 -27.50 -31.23
N ASN A 241 34.18 -26.77 -30.70
CA ASN A 241 35.54 -26.77 -31.25
C ASN A 241 36.21 -28.15 -31.10
N GLN A 242 36.10 -28.79 -29.94
CA GLN A 242 36.60 -30.15 -29.71
C GLN A 242 35.92 -31.17 -30.61
N GLN A 243 34.60 -31.07 -30.81
CA GLN A 243 33.87 -31.96 -31.72
C GLN A 243 34.35 -31.80 -33.16
N ALA A 244 34.56 -30.56 -33.62
CA ALA A 244 35.11 -30.29 -34.95
C ALA A 244 36.54 -30.83 -35.10
N GLU A 245 37.37 -30.72 -34.07
CA GLU A 245 38.73 -31.25 -34.07
C GLU A 245 38.75 -32.79 -34.10
N ILE A 246 37.91 -33.45 -33.29
CA ILE A 246 37.75 -34.91 -33.31
C ILE A 246 37.31 -35.38 -34.69
N GLN A 247 36.32 -34.72 -35.30
CA GLN A 247 35.84 -35.08 -36.64
C GLN A 247 36.96 -34.93 -37.67
N LYS A 248 37.75 -33.86 -37.58
CA LYS A 248 38.90 -33.64 -38.45
C LYS A 248 39.96 -34.73 -38.27
N ILE A 249 40.26 -35.13 -37.03
CA ILE A 249 41.20 -36.23 -36.73
C ILE A 249 40.70 -37.56 -37.32
N ILE A 250 39.40 -37.86 -37.19
CA ILE A 250 38.80 -39.07 -37.77
C ILE A 250 38.91 -39.05 -39.30
N ASP A 251 38.60 -37.93 -39.94
CA ASP A 251 38.73 -37.77 -41.39
C ASP A 251 40.20 -37.92 -41.84
N ASP A 252 41.13 -37.27 -41.13
CA ASP A 252 42.56 -37.33 -41.43
C ASP A 252 43.12 -38.73 -41.20
N ALA A 253 42.72 -39.42 -40.13
CA ALA A 253 43.12 -40.79 -39.83
C ALA A 253 42.59 -41.79 -40.86
N ASN A 254 41.34 -41.64 -41.31
CA ASN A 254 40.76 -42.48 -42.36
C ASN A 254 41.50 -42.28 -43.69
N ARG A 255 41.74 -41.02 -44.07
CA ARG A 255 42.52 -40.68 -45.27
C ARG A 255 43.95 -41.21 -45.19
N ALA A 256 44.61 -41.04 -44.05
CA ALA A 256 45.99 -41.51 -43.84
C ALA A 256 46.08 -43.05 -43.75
N SER A 257 45.10 -43.72 -43.16
CA SER A 257 45.09 -45.18 -43.01
C SER A 257 44.86 -45.88 -44.36
N MET A 258 43.77 -45.57 -45.06
CA MET A 258 43.40 -46.29 -46.28
C MET A 258 44.24 -45.86 -47.49
N ALA A 259 44.38 -44.56 -47.76
CA ALA A 259 45.20 -44.11 -48.88
C ALA A 259 46.71 -44.18 -48.54
N GLY A 260 47.10 -43.89 -47.30
CA GLY A 260 48.51 -43.96 -46.91
C GLY A 260 49.09 -45.37 -47.00
N SER A 261 48.35 -46.42 -46.63
CA SER A 261 48.83 -47.81 -46.79
C SER A 261 49.07 -48.19 -48.25
N PHE A 262 48.18 -47.80 -49.17
CA PHE A 262 48.39 -47.98 -50.61
C PHE A 262 49.60 -47.18 -51.13
N LYS A 263 49.76 -45.92 -50.69
CA LYS A 263 50.92 -45.08 -51.06
C LYS A 263 52.23 -45.71 -50.59
N THR A 264 52.30 -46.16 -49.34
CA THR A 264 53.47 -46.85 -48.80
C THR A 264 53.81 -48.06 -49.66
N ARG A 265 52.80 -48.87 -50.03
CA ARG A 265 53.02 -50.03 -50.89
C ARG A 265 53.54 -49.66 -52.28
N VAL A 266 53.01 -48.60 -52.89
CA VAL A 266 53.54 -48.06 -54.16
C VAL A 266 55.01 -47.66 -54.01
N THR A 267 55.38 -46.98 -52.91
CA THR A 267 56.77 -46.54 -52.70
C THR A 267 57.74 -47.70 -52.47
N GLU A 268 57.35 -48.72 -51.69
CA GLU A 268 58.14 -49.93 -51.46
C GLU A 268 58.41 -50.68 -52.78
N ILE A 269 57.35 -50.88 -53.57
CA ILE A 269 57.45 -51.58 -54.86
C ILE A 269 58.29 -50.74 -55.84
N THR A 270 58.11 -49.42 -55.87
CA THR A 270 58.90 -48.53 -56.74
C THR A 270 60.39 -48.59 -56.39
N SER A 271 60.73 -48.61 -55.11
CA SER A 271 62.13 -48.76 -54.67
C SER A 271 62.71 -50.10 -55.13
N THR A 272 61.96 -51.19 -54.94
CA THR A 272 62.34 -52.54 -55.38
C THR A 272 62.50 -52.63 -56.90
N LEU A 273 61.59 -52.00 -57.65
CA LEU A 273 61.61 -51.94 -59.11
C LEU A 273 62.88 -51.22 -59.60
N ARG A 274 63.21 -50.05 -59.05
CA ARG A 274 64.43 -49.31 -59.39
C ARG A 274 65.70 -50.14 -59.18
N TRP A 275 65.76 -50.90 -58.09
CA TRP A 275 66.88 -51.80 -57.82
C TRP A 275 66.96 -52.95 -58.84
N LEU A 276 65.84 -53.59 -59.17
CA LEU A 276 65.78 -54.66 -60.19
C LEU A 276 66.10 -54.16 -61.61
N ASP A 277 65.63 -52.96 -61.97
CA ASP A 277 65.93 -52.35 -63.25
C ASP A 277 67.42 -52.03 -63.36
N THR A 278 68.03 -51.55 -62.27
CA THR A 278 69.48 -51.32 -62.19
C THR A 278 70.27 -52.62 -62.39
N ILE A 279 69.86 -53.72 -61.75
CA ILE A 279 70.46 -55.05 -61.98
C ILE A 279 70.32 -55.44 -63.45
N THR A 280 69.14 -55.25 -64.04
CA THR A 280 68.89 -55.63 -65.43
C THR A 280 69.78 -54.84 -66.39
N TYR A 281 69.95 -53.53 -66.19
CA TYR A 281 70.87 -52.72 -66.98
C TYR A 281 72.34 -53.13 -66.80
N LEU A 282 72.76 -53.48 -65.58
CA LEU A 282 74.12 -53.97 -65.32
C LEU A 282 74.40 -55.31 -66.01
N VAL A 283 73.42 -56.22 -66.02
CA VAL A 283 73.55 -57.53 -66.67
C VAL A 283 73.59 -57.37 -68.19
N LEU A 284 72.74 -56.51 -68.75
CA LEU A 284 72.78 -56.18 -70.18
C LEU A 284 74.12 -55.55 -70.57
N LEU A 285 74.65 -54.64 -69.76
CA LEU A 285 75.97 -54.04 -69.99
C LEU A 285 77.09 -55.10 -69.92
N SER A 286 77.02 -56.03 -68.96
CA SER A 286 77.96 -57.14 -68.84
C SER A 286 77.93 -58.06 -70.07
N ILE A 287 76.74 -58.38 -70.58
CA ILE A 287 76.57 -59.14 -71.82
C ILE A 287 77.21 -58.39 -73.00
N CYS A 288 76.96 -57.09 -73.14
CA CYS A 288 77.58 -56.28 -74.20
C CYS A 288 79.11 -56.27 -74.13
N ILE A 289 79.69 -56.10 -72.93
CA ILE A 289 81.14 -56.12 -72.73
C ILE A 289 81.72 -57.49 -73.10
N LEU A 290 81.08 -58.58 -72.67
CA LEU A 290 81.49 -59.94 -73.01
C LEU A 290 81.41 -60.20 -74.51
N LEU A 291 80.35 -59.75 -75.18
CA LEU A 291 80.21 -59.89 -76.63
C LEU A 291 81.31 -59.15 -77.38
N VAL A 292 81.64 -57.92 -76.98
CA VAL A 292 82.75 -57.15 -77.56
C VAL A 292 84.08 -57.85 -77.32
N PHE A 293 84.34 -58.31 -76.09
CA PHE A 293 85.56 -59.07 -75.75
C PHE A 293 85.69 -60.36 -76.57
N PHE A 294 84.61 -61.13 -76.70
CA PHE A 294 84.60 -62.35 -77.51
C PHE A 294 84.80 -62.06 -79.00
N PHE A 295 84.28 -60.94 -79.51
CA PHE A 295 84.46 -60.53 -80.89
C PHE A 295 85.92 -60.10 -81.15
N THR A 296 86.55 -59.33 -80.25
CA THR A 296 87.94 -58.89 -80.41
C THR A 296 88.93 -60.06 -80.31
N VAL A 297 88.71 -61.01 -79.40
CA VAL A 297 89.58 -62.20 -79.24
C VAL A 297 89.46 -63.18 -80.42
N SER A 298 88.26 -63.37 -80.98
CA SER A 298 88.07 -64.29 -82.12
C SER A 298 88.53 -63.74 -83.47
N TYR A 299 88.75 -62.43 -83.63
CA TYR A 299 89.16 -61.83 -84.92
C TYR A 299 90.65 -62.07 -85.25
N SER A 300 91.38 -62.84 -84.43
CA SER A 300 92.77 -63.22 -84.69
C SER A 300 92.84 -64.42 -85.67
N ASP A 301 93.00 -64.10 -86.95
CA ASP A 301 93.53 -64.91 -88.07
C ASP A 301 92.93 -66.28 -88.46
N LYS A 302 91.89 -66.81 -87.79
CA LYS A 302 91.33 -68.14 -88.15
C LYS A 302 89.80 -68.26 -88.17
N GLY A 303 89.07 -67.30 -88.73
CA GLY A 303 87.64 -67.46 -89.05
C GLY A 303 86.73 -67.86 -87.87
N PHE A 304 85.47 -68.21 -88.13
CA PHE A 304 84.51 -68.61 -87.08
C PHE A 304 84.67 -70.09 -86.72
N SER A 305 85.11 -70.38 -85.49
CA SER A 305 85.17 -71.75 -84.96
C SER A 305 83.98 -72.06 -84.05
N ILE A 306 83.23 -73.12 -84.39
CA ILE A 306 82.05 -73.56 -83.63
C ILE A 306 82.42 -74.00 -82.20
N THR A 307 83.61 -74.58 -82.01
CA THR A 307 84.08 -75.05 -80.70
C THR A 307 84.40 -73.89 -79.76
N GLU A 308 84.92 -72.78 -80.30
CA GLU A 308 85.16 -71.54 -79.55
C GLU A 308 83.85 -70.83 -79.18
N PHE A 309 82.82 -70.94 -80.02
CA PHE A 309 81.50 -70.41 -79.69
C PHE A 309 80.84 -71.22 -78.58
N LEU A 310 80.86 -72.56 -78.67
CA LEU A 310 80.26 -73.44 -77.66
C LEU A 310 80.93 -73.32 -76.28
N SER A 311 82.24 -73.08 -76.22
CA SER A 311 82.95 -72.92 -74.94
C SER A 311 82.57 -71.64 -74.17
N ARG A 312 81.93 -70.66 -74.84
CA ARG A 312 81.49 -69.38 -74.26
C ARG A 312 80.05 -69.42 -73.73
N ILE A 313 79.24 -70.37 -74.18
CA ILE A 313 77.83 -70.56 -73.75
C ILE A 313 77.68 -70.70 -72.23
N PRO A 314 78.52 -71.47 -71.50
CA PRO A 314 78.37 -71.61 -70.05
C PRO A 314 78.48 -70.30 -69.28
N ILE A 315 79.11 -69.26 -69.85
CA ILE A 315 79.29 -67.95 -69.23
C ILE A 315 78.16 -67.00 -69.66
N THR A 316 77.75 -67.01 -70.93
CA THR A 316 76.72 -66.09 -71.46
C THR A 316 75.29 -66.53 -71.15
N LEU A 317 75.03 -67.84 -71.13
CA LEU A 317 73.68 -68.38 -70.92
C LEU A 317 73.11 -68.04 -69.52
N PRO A 318 73.86 -68.16 -68.41
CA PRO A 318 73.36 -67.73 -67.10
C PRO A 318 73.05 -66.23 -67.02
N LEU A 319 73.81 -65.38 -67.73
CA LEU A 319 73.56 -63.94 -67.76
C LEU A 319 72.29 -63.60 -68.54
N ILE A 320 72.05 -64.25 -69.68
CA ILE A 320 70.82 -64.09 -70.45
C ILE A 320 69.61 -64.57 -69.63
N TRP A 321 69.75 -65.72 -68.95
CA TRP A 321 68.70 -66.25 -68.07
C TRP A 321 68.41 -65.31 -66.90
N LEU A 322 69.44 -64.72 -66.30
CA LEU A 322 69.29 -63.76 -65.20
C LEU A 322 68.63 -62.46 -65.68
N ALA A 323 69.01 -61.92 -66.84
CA ALA A 323 68.35 -60.76 -67.45
C ALA A 323 66.87 -61.01 -67.75
N TRP A 324 66.54 -62.22 -68.24
CA TRP A 324 65.17 -62.63 -68.48
C TRP A 324 64.37 -62.72 -67.17
N LEU A 325 64.95 -63.33 -66.13
CA LEU A 325 64.31 -63.48 -64.82
C LEU A 325 64.04 -62.12 -64.15
N THR A 326 65.02 -61.20 -64.16
CA THR A 326 64.87 -59.86 -63.56
C THR A 326 63.88 -59.00 -64.35
N SER A 327 63.90 -59.09 -65.68
CA SER A 327 62.92 -58.42 -66.55
C SER A 327 61.49 -58.90 -66.29
N ARG A 328 61.28 -60.23 -66.18
CA ARG A 328 59.97 -60.80 -65.85
C ARG A 328 59.48 -60.36 -64.47
N LYS A 329 60.37 -60.35 -63.46
CA LYS A 329 60.04 -59.88 -62.11
C LYS A 329 59.73 -58.38 -62.08
N SER A 330 60.47 -57.56 -62.82
CA SER A 330 60.22 -56.12 -62.94
C SER A 330 58.87 -55.83 -63.60
N ALA A 331 58.56 -56.50 -64.72
CA ALA A 331 57.26 -56.39 -65.38
C ALA A 331 56.09 -56.74 -64.45
N TYR A 332 56.24 -57.79 -63.64
CA TYR A 332 55.25 -58.19 -62.66
C TYR A 332 55.06 -57.14 -61.55
N LEU A 333 56.15 -56.68 -60.93
CA LEU A 333 56.09 -55.66 -59.89
C LEU A 333 55.54 -54.32 -60.40
N SER A 334 55.82 -53.96 -61.65
CA SER A 334 55.27 -52.74 -62.27
C SER A 334 53.74 -52.79 -62.35
N ARG A 335 53.15 -53.96 -62.65
CA ARG A 335 51.69 -54.14 -62.65
C ARG A 335 51.08 -54.03 -61.27
N ILE A 336 51.71 -54.67 -60.27
CA ILE A 336 51.25 -54.54 -58.89
C ILE A 336 51.31 -53.07 -58.47
N ARG A 337 52.42 -52.38 -58.76
CA ARG A 337 52.57 -50.96 -58.47
C ARG A 337 51.44 -50.13 -59.09
N GLU A 338 51.08 -50.40 -60.34
CA GLU A 338 50.00 -49.68 -61.03
C GLU A 338 48.63 -49.94 -60.38
N ASP A 339 48.33 -51.19 -60.01
CA ASP A 339 47.09 -51.53 -59.28
C ASP A 339 47.01 -50.81 -57.93
N TYR A 340 48.12 -50.78 -57.17
CA TYR A 340 48.17 -50.04 -55.90
C TYR A 340 48.14 -48.52 -56.09
N ALA A 341 48.70 -47.98 -57.18
CA ALA A 341 48.63 -46.56 -57.51
C ALA A 341 47.20 -46.14 -57.90
N TYR A 342 46.48 -47.00 -58.61
CA TYR A 342 45.07 -46.83 -58.90
C TYR A 342 44.22 -46.88 -57.62
N LYS A 343 44.46 -47.85 -56.73
CA LYS A 343 43.80 -47.94 -55.43
C LYS A 343 44.08 -46.73 -54.54
N TYR A 344 45.32 -46.23 -54.53
CA TYR A 344 45.67 -44.99 -53.84
C TYR A 344 44.88 -43.78 -54.35
N SER A 345 44.86 -43.59 -55.67
CA SER A 345 44.15 -42.47 -56.30
C SER A 345 42.65 -42.56 -56.08
N SER A 346 42.10 -43.76 -56.17
CA SER A 346 40.67 -44.04 -55.93
C SER A 346 40.28 -43.81 -54.47
N ALA A 347 41.12 -44.19 -53.50
CA ALA A 347 40.89 -43.93 -52.08
C ALA A 347 40.95 -42.42 -51.75
N MET A 348 41.87 -41.68 -52.37
CA MET A 348 41.94 -40.22 -52.23
C MET A 348 40.70 -39.52 -52.84
N ALA A 349 40.24 -39.97 -54.01
CA ALA A 349 39.04 -39.45 -54.64
C ALA A 349 37.77 -39.80 -53.83
N PHE A 350 37.71 -41.01 -53.26
CA PHE A 350 36.62 -41.46 -52.40
C PHE A 350 36.42 -40.53 -51.21
N GLU A 351 37.48 -40.11 -50.51
CA GLU A 351 37.36 -39.14 -49.40
C GLU A 351 36.80 -37.79 -49.88
N GLY A 352 37.18 -37.34 -51.08
CA GLY A 352 36.63 -36.11 -51.68
C GLY A 352 35.14 -36.22 -52.03
N TYR A 353 34.71 -37.37 -52.55
CA TYR A 353 33.31 -37.64 -52.89
C TYR A 353 32.45 -37.94 -51.67
N LYS A 354 32.99 -38.66 -50.67
CA LYS A 354 32.29 -38.99 -49.43
C LYS A 354 31.80 -37.73 -48.73
N LYS A 355 32.64 -36.69 -48.63
CA LYS A 355 32.26 -35.40 -48.04
C LYS A 355 31.08 -34.74 -48.78
N GLN A 356 31.13 -34.71 -50.11
CA GLN A 356 30.07 -34.11 -50.93
C GLN A 356 28.77 -34.92 -50.92
N VAL A 357 28.87 -36.25 -50.94
CA VAL A 357 27.72 -37.15 -51.02
C VAL A 357 27.00 -37.31 -49.67
N GLN A 358 27.75 -37.25 -48.56
CA GLN A 358 27.19 -37.30 -47.21
C GLN A 358 26.22 -36.14 -46.94
N GLU A 359 26.43 -34.99 -47.58
CA GLU A 359 25.53 -33.82 -47.49
C GLU A 359 24.28 -33.94 -48.37
N ILE A 360 24.32 -34.76 -49.42
CA ILE A 360 23.26 -34.84 -50.45
C ILE A 360 22.24 -35.95 -50.15
N SER A 361 22.67 -37.21 -49.96
CA SER A 361 21.75 -38.32 -49.69
C SER A 361 22.44 -39.59 -49.16
N GLY A 362 21.77 -40.28 -48.24
CA GLY A 362 22.25 -41.55 -47.67
C GLY A 362 22.30 -42.72 -48.66
N ASP A 363 21.39 -42.77 -49.65
CA ASP A 363 21.37 -43.83 -50.68
C ASP A 363 22.60 -43.74 -51.59
N LEU A 364 22.98 -42.52 -51.99
CA LEU A 364 24.19 -42.30 -52.80
C LEU A 364 25.46 -42.61 -52.01
N LEU A 365 25.48 -42.34 -50.70
CA LEU A 365 26.59 -42.74 -49.81
C LEU A 365 26.74 -44.26 -49.75
N GLY A 366 25.62 -45.00 -49.66
CA GLY A 366 25.61 -46.46 -49.70
C GLY A 366 26.21 -47.01 -50.99
N LYS A 367 25.77 -46.50 -52.15
CA LYS A 367 26.32 -46.88 -53.45
C LYS A 367 27.81 -46.54 -53.58
N LEU A 368 28.23 -45.38 -53.09
CA LEU A 368 29.63 -44.97 -53.10
C LEU A 368 30.51 -45.91 -52.27
N LEU A 369 30.03 -46.31 -51.08
CA LEU A 369 30.71 -47.28 -50.21
C LEU A 369 30.82 -48.65 -50.87
N GLU A 370 29.75 -49.13 -51.50
CA GLU A 370 29.74 -50.41 -52.22
C GLU A 370 30.76 -50.41 -53.38
N ILE A 371 30.77 -49.36 -54.20
CA ILE A 371 31.75 -49.18 -55.29
C ILE A 371 33.18 -49.12 -54.75
N ALA A 372 33.41 -48.44 -53.63
CA ALA A 372 34.73 -48.34 -53.01
C ALA A 372 35.22 -49.69 -52.48
N VAL A 373 34.37 -50.43 -51.76
CA VAL A 373 34.70 -51.77 -51.24
C VAL A 373 35.03 -52.73 -52.38
N ASN A 374 34.21 -52.75 -53.44
CA ASN A 374 34.43 -53.63 -54.58
C ASN A 374 35.73 -53.29 -55.33
N ASN A 375 36.04 -52.00 -55.55
CA ASN A 375 37.23 -51.61 -56.31
C ASN A 375 38.54 -51.67 -55.49
N LEU A 376 38.49 -51.39 -54.18
CA LEU A 376 39.68 -51.33 -53.32
C LEU A 376 39.98 -52.66 -52.62
N GLY A 377 38.97 -53.52 -52.44
CA GLY A 377 39.07 -54.80 -51.73
C GLY A 377 39.63 -55.97 -52.54
N ASP A 378 39.69 -55.85 -53.87
CA ASP A 378 40.18 -56.92 -54.76
C ASP A 378 41.66 -57.28 -54.52
N ASN A 379 41.96 -58.57 -54.45
CA ASN A 379 43.31 -59.07 -54.22
C ASN A 379 44.21 -58.87 -55.48
N PRO A 380 45.44 -58.33 -55.35
CA PRO A 380 46.37 -58.17 -56.47
C PRO A 380 46.78 -59.49 -57.14
N THR A 381 46.49 -60.66 -56.55
CA THR A 381 46.77 -61.96 -57.16
C THR A 381 46.06 -62.19 -58.49
N ARG A 382 45.00 -61.43 -58.80
CA ARG A 382 44.34 -61.44 -60.13
C ARG A 382 45.31 -61.16 -61.28
N LEU A 383 46.36 -60.37 -61.02
CA LEU A 383 47.35 -59.95 -62.04
C LEU A 383 48.31 -61.08 -62.45
N TYR A 384 48.29 -62.24 -61.78
CA TYR A 384 49.11 -63.41 -62.13
C TYR A 384 48.55 -64.25 -63.29
N ASN A 385 47.23 -64.23 -63.52
CA ASN A 385 46.59 -65.15 -64.46
C ASN A 385 46.70 -64.73 -65.93
N ASP A 386 47.05 -63.48 -66.20
CA ASP A 386 47.21 -62.98 -67.57
C ASP A 386 48.57 -63.40 -68.14
N LYS A 387 48.56 -64.32 -69.11
CA LYS A 387 49.76 -64.73 -69.87
C LYS A 387 50.35 -63.52 -70.59
N VAL A 388 51.53 -63.09 -70.17
CA VAL A 388 52.23 -61.95 -70.79
C VAL A 388 53.39 -62.45 -71.63
N LYS A 389 53.54 -61.87 -72.81
CA LYS A 389 54.70 -62.08 -73.68
C LYS A 389 55.88 -61.31 -73.08
N HIS A 390 56.88 -62.03 -72.57
CA HIS A 390 58.04 -61.45 -71.86
C HIS A 390 59.35 -61.53 -72.65
N THR A 391 59.32 -62.04 -73.89
CA THR A 391 60.47 -62.18 -74.77
C THR A 391 60.10 -61.81 -76.22
N PRO A 392 61.06 -61.35 -77.03
CA PRO A 392 60.86 -61.16 -78.47
C PRO A 392 60.56 -62.48 -79.19
N PHE A 393 61.09 -63.59 -78.67
CA PHE A 393 60.85 -64.95 -79.14
C PHE A 393 60.14 -65.73 -78.06
N ASP A 394 58.95 -66.24 -78.35
CA ASP A 394 58.21 -67.06 -77.41
C ASP A 394 58.92 -68.41 -77.26
N VAL A 395 59.20 -68.83 -76.03
CA VAL A 395 59.83 -70.13 -75.77
C VAL A 395 58.92 -71.26 -76.29
N ASP A 396 57.61 -71.01 -76.31
CA ASP A 396 56.62 -71.90 -76.90
C ASP A 396 56.78 -71.95 -78.44
N THR A 397 57.01 -70.81 -79.11
CA THR A 397 57.30 -70.80 -80.56
C THR A 397 58.62 -71.47 -80.91
N LEU A 398 59.64 -71.38 -80.06
CA LEU A 398 60.94 -72.03 -80.27
C LEU A 398 60.86 -73.54 -80.01
N SER A 399 60.05 -73.95 -79.02
CA SER A 399 59.68 -75.35 -78.77
C SER A 399 58.93 -75.95 -79.95
N ASP A 400 57.99 -75.21 -80.53
CA ASP A 400 57.25 -75.63 -81.71
C ASP A 400 58.14 -75.67 -82.97
N LEU A 401 59.07 -74.71 -83.12
CA LEU A 401 60.05 -74.71 -84.19
C LEU A 401 60.99 -75.93 -84.11
N ILE A 402 61.48 -76.26 -82.91
CA ILE A 402 62.32 -77.44 -82.66
C ILE A 402 61.56 -78.74 -82.95
N LYS A 403 60.28 -78.82 -82.57
CA LYS A 403 59.41 -79.97 -82.88
C LYS A 403 59.09 -80.09 -84.36
N SER A 404 59.09 -78.98 -85.10
CA SER A 404 58.80 -78.95 -86.54
C SER A 404 59.99 -79.34 -87.45
N LEU A 405 61.20 -79.51 -86.90
CA LEU A 405 62.38 -79.90 -87.67
C LEU A 405 62.43 -81.43 -87.91
N PRO A 406 62.63 -81.89 -89.16
CA PRO A 406 62.77 -83.31 -89.47
C PRO A 406 64.05 -83.88 -88.84
N LYS A 407 63.94 -85.11 -88.27
CA LYS A 407 65.02 -85.78 -87.52
C LYS A 407 66.34 -85.88 -88.31
N ASP A 408 66.23 -86.03 -89.63
CA ASP A 408 67.35 -86.24 -90.55
C ASP A 408 68.28 -85.01 -90.61
N LYS A 409 67.73 -83.79 -90.52
CA LYS A 409 68.53 -82.55 -90.47
C LYS A 409 69.22 -82.32 -89.13
N ILE A 410 68.62 -82.80 -88.03
CA ILE A 410 69.23 -82.74 -86.70
C ILE A 410 70.44 -83.66 -86.65
N GLU A 411 70.36 -84.83 -87.29
CA GLU A 411 71.44 -85.80 -87.39
C GLU A 411 72.59 -85.31 -88.30
N GLU A 412 72.27 -84.59 -89.37
CA GLU A 412 73.24 -83.95 -90.26
C GLU A 412 74.01 -82.81 -89.57
N LEU A 413 73.32 -81.98 -88.75
CA LEU A 413 73.95 -80.95 -87.91
C LEU A 413 74.87 -81.57 -86.85
N PHE A 414 74.49 -82.69 -86.24
CA PHE A 414 75.35 -83.42 -85.30
C PHE A 414 76.59 -84.02 -85.98
N LYS A 415 76.45 -84.55 -87.21
CA LYS A 415 77.59 -85.08 -88.01
C LYS A 415 78.54 -83.98 -88.48
N LEU A 416 78.03 -82.80 -88.85
CA LEU A 416 78.86 -81.63 -89.19
C LEU A 416 79.69 -81.15 -88.01
N VAL A 417 79.13 -81.17 -86.80
CA VAL A 417 79.85 -80.82 -85.56
C VAL A 417 80.84 -81.93 -85.14
N SER A 418 80.56 -83.21 -85.40
CA SER A 418 81.49 -84.30 -85.06
C SER A 418 82.68 -84.42 -86.02
N ASN A 419 82.51 -84.09 -87.31
CA ASN A 419 83.60 -84.15 -88.30
C ASN A 419 84.60 -83.00 -88.19
N SER A 420 84.29 -81.89 -87.53
CA SER A 420 85.23 -80.78 -87.30
C SER A 420 86.33 -81.09 -86.26
N LYS A 421 86.34 -82.29 -85.68
CA LYS A 421 87.34 -82.75 -84.69
C LYS A 421 88.47 -83.61 -85.28
N LYS A 422 88.53 -83.79 -86.61
CA LYS A 422 89.51 -84.67 -87.30
C LYS A 422 90.35 -84.00 -88.40
N GLN A 423 90.53 -82.68 -88.34
CA GLN A 423 91.59 -81.96 -89.08
C GLN A 423 92.39 -81.07 -88.14
#